data_AF-A0A662R030-F1
#
_entry.id   AF-A0A662R030-F1
#
_cell.length_a   1.000
_cell.length_b   1.000
_cell.length_c   1.000
_cell.angle_alpha   90.00
_cell.angle_beta   90.00
_cell.angle_gamma   90.00
#
_symmetry.space_group_name_H-M   'P 1'
#
loop_
_entity.id
_entity.type
_entity.pdbx_description
1 polymer ?
#
loop_
_entity_poly.entity_id
_entity_poly.type
_entity_poly.pdbx_seq_one_letter_code
_entity_poly.pdbx_strand_id
1 'polypeptide(L)'
;MRCPYEKIALYESNGFIVSSYAKQGGYYRVIFAVPFSSPGAIRFLTCTIMEELRESSTTKVFYWGKEVMLEYLYNEFEHIEDWTSKNIKYREEGE
;
A
#
# COMPACT_ATOMS: atom_id res chain seq x y z
N MET A 1 -5.50 -3.75 6.84
CA MET A 1 -6.74 -3.44 6.09
C MET A 1 -7.81 -4.45 6.44
N ARG A 2 -9.07 -4.04 6.63
CA ARG A 2 -10.21 -4.98 6.69
C ARG A 2 -10.65 -5.23 5.25
N CYS A 3 -10.44 -6.45 4.76
CA CYS A 3 -10.74 -6.85 3.40
C CYS A 3 -11.98 -7.75 3.41
N PRO A 4 -13.01 -7.44 2.61
CA PRO A 4 -14.09 -8.39 2.34
C PRO A 4 -13.52 -9.69 1.76
N TYR A 5 -14.11 -10.82 2.13
CA TYR A 5 -13.69 -12.16 1.69
C TYR A 5 -13.49 -12.24 0.17
N GLU A 6 -14.45 -11.69 -0.57
CA GLU A 6 -14.52 -11.73 -2.03
C GLU A 6 -13.41 -10.90 -2.71
N LYS A 7 -12.84 -9.92 -2.02
CA LYS A 7 -11.81 -9.05 -2.60
C LYS A 7 -10.43 -9.68 -2.58
N ILE A 8 -10.15 -10.70 -1.76
CA ILE A 8 -8.82 -11.34 -1.71
C ILE A 8 -8.44 -11.91 -3.07
N ALA A 9 -9.34 -12.68 -3.69
CA ALA A 9 -9.12 -13.27 -5.01
C ALA A 9 -8.87 -12.20 -6.09
N LEU A 10 -9.52 -11.05 -6.00
CA LEU A 10 -9.29 -9.91 -6.88
C LEU A 10 -7.87 -9.34 -6.73
N TYR A 11 -7.37 -9.19 -5.50
CA TYR A 11 -5.99 -8.73 -5.27
C TYR A 11 -4.98 -9.75 -5.83
N GLU A 12 -5.18 -11.05 -5.55
CA GLU A 12 -4.31 -12.12 -6.04
C GLU A 12 -4.29 -12.20 -7.57
N SER A 13 -5.45 -12.09 -8.23
CA SER A 13 -5.52 -12.09 -9.71
C SER A 13 -4.82 -10.89 -10.36
N ASN A 14 -4.61 -9.81 -9.60
CA ASN A 14 -3.87 -8.63 -10.03
C ASN A 14 -2.40 -8.64 -9.58
N GLY A 15 -1.90 -9.78 -9.08
CA GLY A 15 -0.49 -10.00 -8.78
C GLY A 15 -0.06 -9.62 -7.37
N PHE A 16 -0.99 -9.36 -6.47
CA PHE A 16 -0.67 -9.23 -5.04
C PHE A 16 -0.47 -10.62 -4.44
N ILE A 17 0.36 -10.70 -3.41
CA ILE A 17 0.59 -11.96 -2.68
C ILE A 17 0.01 -11.79 -1.28
N VAL A 18 -0.89 -12.69 -0.86
CA VAL A 18 -1.38 -12.71 0.52
C VAL A 18 -0.25 -13.18 1.44
N SER A 19 0.28 -12.28 2.26
CA SER A 19 1.34 -12.60 3.22
C SER A 19 0.77 -13.14 4.53
N SER A 20 -0.37 -12.61 4.99
CA SER A 20 -1.11 -13.15 6.12
C SER A 20 -2.57 -12.70 6.09
N TYR A 21 -3.46 -13.50 6.67
CA TYR A 21 -4.85 -13.12 6.90
C TYR A 21 -5.36 -13.68 8.23
N ALA A 22 -6.17 -12.90 8.95
CA ALA A 22 -6.81 -13.32 10.19
C ALA A 22 -8.29 -12.91 10.21
N LYS A 23 -9.18 -13.81 10.62
CA LYS A 23 -10.62 -13.55 10.66
C LYS A 23 -10.95 -12.65 11.85
N GLN A 24 -11.66 -11.54 11.61
CA GLN A 24 -12.11 -10.63 12.65
C GLN A 24 -13.49 -10.05 12.32
N GLY A 25 -14.51 -10.44 13.08
CA GLY A 25 -15.83 -9.78 13.07
C GLY A 25 -16.48 -9.66 11.68
N GLY A 26 -16.40 -10.70 10.85
CA GLY A 26 -17.00 -10.69 9.50
C GLY A 26 -16.08 -10.20 8.37
N TYR A 27 -14.83 -9.84 8.66
CA TYR A 27 -13.83 -9.44 7.67
C TYR A 27 -12.53 -10.23 7.87
N TYR A 28 -11.65 -10.21 6.87
CA TYR A 28 -10.25 -10.58 7.08
C TYR A 28 -9.40 -9.34 7.33
N ARG A 29 -8.56 -9.39 8.36
CA ARG A 29 -7.37 -8.54 8.42
C ARG A 29 -6.33 -9.18 7.52
N VAL A 30 -6.08 -8.58 6.35
CA VAL A 30 -5.13 -9.10 5.36
C VAL A 30 -3.91 -8.19 5.26
N ILE A 31 -2.74 -8.80 5.16
CA ILE A 31 -1.49 -8.15 4.73
C ILE A 31 -1.17 -8.69 3.35
N PHE A 32 -1.08 -7.78 2.39
CA PHE A 32 -0.63 -8.11 1.04
C PHE A 32 0.82 -7.66 0.86
N ALA A 33 1.62 -8.49 0.21
CA ALA A 33 2.87 -8.09 -0.39
C ALA A 33 2.61 -7.68 -1.84
N VAL A 34 3.09 -6.51 -2.22
CA VAL A 34 3.01 -6.01 -3.61
C VAL A 34 4.40 -6.19 -4.23
N PRO A 35 4.58 -7.12 -5.17
CA PRO A 35 5.84 -7.26 -5.88
C PRO A 35 6.01 -6.09 -6.85
N PHE A 36 6.99 -5.22 -6.60
CA PHE A 36 7.28 -4.08 -7.47
C PHE A 36 7.84 -4.51 -8.84
N SER A 37 8.27 -5.77 -8.97
CA SER A 37 8.60 -6.38 -10.25
C SER A 37 7.38 -6.73 -11.11
N SER A 38 6.15 -6.65 -10.56
CA SER A 38 4.91 -6.90 -11.29
C SER A 38 4.25 -5.59 -11.72
N PRO A 39 4.30 -5.23 -13.02
CA PRO A 39 3.64 -4.01 -13.51
C PRO A 39 2.14 -4.03 -13.27
N GLY A 40 1.51 -5.22 -13.31
CA GLY A 40 0.09 -5.40 -13.02
C GLY A 40 -0.24 -5.07 -11.56
N ALA A 41 0.58 -5.54 -10.62
CA ALA A 41 0.38 -5.26 -9.20
C ALA A 41 0.56 -3.78 -8.87
N ILE A 42 1.59 -3.14 -9.44
CA ILE A 42 1.79 -1.69 -9.29
C ILE A 42 0.59 -0.93 -9.87
N ARG A 43 0.18 -1.23 -11.10
CA ARG A 43 -0.95 -0.54 -11.75
C ARG A 43 -2.23 -0.68 -10.93
N PHE A 44 -2.53 -1.88 -10.43
CA PHE A 44 -3.71 -2.12 -9.63
C PHE A 44 -3.67 -1.39 -8.28
N LEU A 45 -2.49 -1.34 -7.63
CA LEU A 45 -2.27 -0.54 -6.42
C LEU A 45 -2.55 0.95 -6.68
N THR A 46 -1.97 1.50 -7.75
CA THR A 46 -2.17 2.90 -8.14
C THR A 46 -3.64 3.19 -8.41
N CYS A 47 -4.33 2.37 -9.20
CA CYS A 47 -5.76 2.54 -9.48
C CYS A 47 -6.59 2.50 -8.19
N THR A 48 -6.31 1.57 -7.27
CA THR A 48 -7.02 1.48 -5.99
C THR A 48 -6.83 2.75 -5.15
N ILE A 49 -5.62 3.28 -5.07
CA ILE A 49 -5.35 4.54 -4.35
C ILE A 49 -6.07 5.71 -5.01
N MET A 50 -6.03 5.80 -6.35
CA MET A 50 -6.71 6.86 -7.09
C MET A 50 -8.23 6.81 -6.92
N GLU A 51 -8.83 5.62 -6.91
CA GLU A 51 -10.27 5.44 -6.67
C GLU A 51 -10.65 5.90 -5.27
N GLU A 52 -9.89 5.52 -4.24
CA GLU A 52 -10.14 5.98 -2.88
C GLU A 52 -10.01 7.50 -2.75
N LEU A 53 -9.00 8.10 -3.40
CA LEU A 53 -8.78 9.54 -3.41
C LEU A 53 -9.89 10.34 -4.10
N ARG A 54 -10.67 9.73 -5.00
CA ARG A 54 -11.84 10.39 -5.61
C ARG A 54 -12.97 10.62 -4.61
N GLU A 55 -13.11 9.75 -3.62
CA GLU A 55 -14.20 9.82 -2.64
C GLU A 55 -13.79 10.53 -1.36
N SER A 56 -12.56 10.33 -0.88
CA SER A 56 -12.06 10.94 0.35
C SER A 56 -10.53 10.92 0.43
N SER A 57 -9.96 11.56 1.46
CA SER A 57 -8.54 11.36 1.74
C SER A 57 -8.28 9.92 2.21
N THR A 58 -7.17 9.32 1.75
CA THR A 58 -6.78 7.96 2.14
C THR A 58 -5.43 7.97 2.86
N THR A 59 -5.24 7.02 3.78
CA THR A 59 -3.96 6.75 4.45
C THR A 59 -3.58 5.30 4.22
N LYS A 60 -2.38 5.09 3.67
CA LYS A 60 -1.82 3.76 3.41
C LYS A 60 -0.57 3.56 4.26
N VAL A 61 -0.51 2.39 4.90
CA VAL A 61 0.67 1.95 5.64
C VAL A 61 1.36 0.90 4.79
N PHE A 62 2.59 1.20 4.36
CA PHE A 62 3.45 0.27 3.65
C PHE A 62 4.53 -0.22 4.58
N TYR A 63 4.73 -1.54 4.62
CA TYR A 63 5.88 -2.15 5.26
C TYR A 63 6.91 -2.41 4.17
N TRP A 64 8.01 -1.67 4.19
CA TRP A 64 9.16 -1.89 3.31
C TRP A 64 10.21 -2.71 4.05
N GLY A 65 11.09 -3.37 3.29
CA GLY A 65 12.24 -4.07 3.84
C GLY A 65 13.34 -3.10 4.28
N LYS A 66 14.41 -3.03 3.50
CA LYS A 66 15.57 -2.19 3.83
C LYS A 66 15.26 -0.69 3.70
N GLU A 67 15.75 0.10 4.64
CA GLU A 67 15.64 1.56 4.67
C GLU A 67 16.18 2.22 3.40
N VAL A 68 17.23 1.69 2.77
CA VAL A 68 17.73 2.27 1.50
C VAL A 68 16.66 2.30 0.38
N MET A 69 15.67 1.40 0.42
CA MET A 69 14.57 1.41 -0.56
C MET A 69 13.58 2.55 -0.34
N LEU A 70 13.43 3.03 0.90
CA LEU A 70 12.66 4.23 1.20
C LEU A 70 13.29 5.46 0.58
N GLU A 71 14.61 5.60 0.69
CA GLU A 71 15.32 6.76 0.16
C GLU A 71 15.14 6.85 -1.35
N TYR A 72 15.25 5.71 -2.05
CA TYR A 72 14.95 5.66 -3.48
C TYR A 72 13.52 6.06 -3.79
N LEU A 73 12.54 5.51 -3.06
CA LEU A 73 11.13 5.83 -3.27
C LEU A 73 10.83 7.31 -2.97
N TYR A 74 11.42 7.86 -1.91
CA TYR A 74 11.30 9.25 -1.54
C TYR A 74 11.86 10.17 -2.63
N ASN A 75 13.06 9.87 -3.13
CA ASN A 75 13.69 10.64 -4.19
C ASN A 75 12.81 10.62 -5.46
N GLU A 76 12.25 9.48 -5.85
CA GLU A 76 11.33 9.40 -7.00
C GLU A 76 10.07 10.24 -6.77
N PHE A 77 9.50 10.17 -5.57
CA PHE A 77 8.33 10.96 -5.18
C PHE A 77 8.63 12.46 -5.02
N GLU A 78 9.89 12.84 -4.86
CA GLU A 78 10.26 14.24 -4.70
C GLU A 78 9.91 15.05 -5.95
N HIS A 79 10.03 14.43 -7.13
CA HIS A 79 9.92 15.05 -8.45
C HIS A 79 8.49 15.17 -8.99
N ILE A 80 7.47 14.73 -8.24
CA ILE A 80 6.07 14.87 -8.65
C ILE A 80 5.63 16.32 -8.41
N GLU A 81 5.52 17.10 -9.49
CA GLU A 81 4.90 18.43 -9.47
C GLU A 81 3.43 18.30 -8.99
N ASP A 82 2.97 19.22 -8.14
CA ASP A 82 1.65 19.25 -7.46
C ASP A 82 1.48 18.45 -6.14
N TRP A 83 2.54 17.83 -5.61
CA TRP A 83 2.47 17.28 -4.25
C TRP A 83 2.55 18.38 -3.18
N THR A 84 1.39 18.79 -2.65
CA THR A 84 1.23 20.00 -1.81
C THR A 84 1.73 19.90 -0.37
N SER A 85 1.90 18.70 0.20
CA SER A 85 2.57 18.53 1.50
C SER A 85 3.23 17.15 1.66
N LYS A 86 4.48 17.16 2.11
CA LYS A 86 5.27 15.96 2.46
C LYS A 86 5.55 16.03 3.96
N ASN A 87 4.98 15.11 4.73
CA ASN A 87 5.25 15.00 6.17
C ASN A 87 5.91 13.65 6.44
N ILE A 88 7.24 13.62 6.35
CA ILE A 88 8.02 12.43 6.70
C ILE A 88 8.21 12.45 8.21
N LYS A 89 7.50 11.58 8.92
CA LYS A 89 7.75 11.31 10.32
C LYS A 89 8.46 9.97 10.42
N TYR A 90 9.74 10.00 10.79
CA TYR A 90 10.42 8.80 11.23
C TYR A 90 9.80 8.37 12.56
N ARG A 91 9.42 7.10 12.67
CA ARG A 91 8.97 6.55 13.95
C ARG A 91 10.24 6.35 14.78
N GLU A 92 10.44 7.18 15.79
CA GLU A 92 11.54 6.96 16.75
C GLU A 92 11.31 5.60 17.43
N GLU A 93 12.33 4.73 17.45
CA GLU A 93 12.28 3.46 18.15
C GLU A 93 12.25 3.73 19.67
N GLY A 94 11.06 3.77 20.26
CA GLY A 94 10.91 4.08 21.70
C GLY A 94 9.52 4.02 22.33
N GLU A 95 8.48 3.49 21.67
CA GLU A 95 7.15 3.24 22.28
C GLU A 95 6.62 1.82 22.04
#